data_AF-A0A143WXK3-F1
#
_entry.id   AF-A0A143WXK3-F1
#
_cell.length_a   1.000
_cell.length_b   1.000
_cell.length_c   1.000
_cell.angle_alpha   90.00
_cell.angle_beta   90.00
_cell.angle_gamma   90.00
#
_symmetry.space_group_name_H-M   'P 1'
#
loop_
_entity.id
_entity.type
_entity.pdbx_description
1 polymer ?
#
loop_
_entity_poly.entity_id
_entity_poly.type
_entity_poly.pdbx_seq_one_letter_code
_entity_poly.pdbx_strand_id
1 'polypeptide(L)'
;MKKYIRPVLSFLLVMVIGFLFGFMLGFFVNLESLAFDGMHWFTLILVICLAFYIALPIQILVHEGGHLLFGLLTGYRFVSFRLFSLVLTRSNGHLKLKRYALCGTAGQCLMLPPILNHHQHPYLLYNLGGIILNLASSFIMLLCLVVLPVNAYWLLFGLIFCLVGFYFAVVNALPAASPFINNDGRNALEIWRHPSEIEGFDLQLMVAGKLAKGLRPGELPLDPYEEKTYDVSLLMSAATLMLLEARALDRHDFSTVLFYVARLTDKSSAVPVLYKHLLEADALYVELVSNASLDHLSSWQARETRQLMKKMKRHLSVLRTQFAYALLYENDQAKAAKIRQRFEKVARMHPHPGEVVSERELMDLAVCCKK
;
A
#
# COMPACT_ATOMS: atom_id res chain seq x y z
N MET A 1 3.17 -21.79 -15.44
CA MET A 1 3.62 -20.73 -16.39
C MET A 1 3.36 -19.30 -15.89
N LYS A 2 2.16 -18.91 -15.40
CA LYS A 2 1.86 -17.52 -14.96
C LYS A 2 2.80 -16.92 -13.87
N LYS A 3 3.43 -17.76 -13.03
CA LYS A 3 4.31 -17.34 -11.91
C LYS A 3 5.61 -16.65 -12.35
N TYR A 4 6.12 -16.96 -13.56
CA TYR A 4 7.38 -16.41 -14.08
C TYR A 4 7.18 -15.31 -15.13
N ILE A 5 5.95 -15.12 -15.63
CA ILE A 5 5.64 -14.12 -16.67
C ILE A 5 5.80 -12.69 -16.14
N ARG A 6 5.38 -12.41 -14.90
CA ARG A 6 5.50 -11.07 -14.29
C ARG A 6 6.96 -10.63 -14.04
N PRO A 7 7.84 -11.47 -13.43
CA PRO A 7 9.25 -11.15 -13.32
C PRO A 7 9.93 -10.93 -14.67
N VAL A 8 9.61 -11.77 -15.67
CA VAL A 8 10.19 -11.68 -17.01
C VAL A 8 9.72 -10.40 -17.73
N LEU A 9 8.43 -10.05 -17.65
CA LEU A 9 7.92 -8.80 -18.21
C LEU A 9 8.52 -7.56 -17.53
N SER A 10 8.68 -7.61 -16.19
CA SER A 10 9.31 -6.52 -15.44
C SER A 10 10.78 -6.36 -15.83
N PHE A 11 11.48 -7.49 -16.02
CA PHE A 11 12.87 -7.50 -16.48
C PHE A 11 13.01 -6.97 -17.91
N LEU A 12 12.16 -7.43 -18.83
CA LEU A 12 12.11 -6.92 -20.21
C LEU A 12 11.79 -5.43 -20.26
N LEU A 13 10.87 -4.96 -19.42
CA LEU A 13 10.55 -3.54 -19.32
C LEU A 13 11.76 -2.72 -18.87
N VAL A 14 12.48 -3.17 -17.85
CA VAL A 14 13.72 -2.52 -17.39
C VAL A 14 14.78 -2.53 -18.50
N MET A 15 14.92 -3.61 -19.26
CA MET A 15 15.83 -3.67 -20.40
C MET A 15 15.46 -2.69 -21.51
N VAL A 16 14.17 -2.61 -21.88
CA VAL A 16 13.70 -1.68 -22.91
C VAL A 16 13.91 -0.23 -22.47
N ILE A 17 13.56 0.09 -21.22
CA ILE A 17 13.76 1.43 -20.64
C ILE A 17 15.26 1.76 -20.61
N GLY A 18 16.11 0.82 -20.19
CA GLY A 18 17.56 0.99 -20.17
C GLY A 18 18.17 1.15 -21.57
N PHE A 19 17.67 0.41 -22.57
CA PHE A 19 18.08 0.53 -23.96
C PHE A 19 17.67 1.89 -24.55
N LEU A 20 16.41 2.30 -24.36
CA LEU A 20 15.92 3.61 -24.81
C LEU A 20 16.70 4.75 -24.16
N PHE A 21 17.03 4.63 -22.87
CA PHE A 21 17.87 5.58 -22.18
C PHE A 21 19.29 5.63 -22.75
N GLY A 22 19.93 4.48 -22.95
CA GLY A 22 21.26 4.39 -23.55
C GLY A 22 21.30 4.96 -24.97
N PHE A 23 20.26 4.69 -25.77
CA PHE A 23 20.10 5.25 -27.11
C PHE A 23 19.92 6.77 -27.07
N MET A 24 19.04 7.29 -26.22
CA MET A 24 18.85 8.74 -26.06
C MET A 24 20.14 9.41 -25.59
N LEU A 25 20.82 8.84 -24.60
CA LEU A 25 22.10 9.35 -24.11
C LEU A 25 23.14 9.36 -25.23
N GLY A 26 23.27 8.28 -26.00
CA GLY A 26 24.15 8.23 -27.18
C GLY A 26 23.78 9.24 -28.27
N PHE A 27 22.49 9.47 -28.51
CA PHE A 27 22.02 10.47 -29.48
C PHE A 27 22.36 11.90 -29.05
N PHE A 28 22.08 12.26 -27.80
CA PHE A 28 22.40 13.59 -27.25
C PHE A 28 23.90 13.83 -27.09
N VAL A 29 24.67 12.81 -26.71
CA VAL A 29 26.14 12.85 -26.63
C VAL A 29 26.78 13.02 -28.01
N ASN A 30 26.24 12.36 -29.05
CA ASN A 30 26.75 12.54 -30.42
C ASN A 30 26.37 13.89 -31.03
N LEU A 31 25.24 14.48 -30.64
CA LEU A 31 24.85 15.85 -31.03
C LEU A 31 25.75 16.91 -30.36
N GLU A 32 26.18 16.66 -29.13
CA GLU A 32 27.14 17.49 -28.39
C GLU A 32 28.43 16.71 -28.12
N SER A 33 29.24 16.50 -29.15
CA SER A 33 30.51 15.75 -29.09
C SER A 33 31.54 16.26 -28.07
N LEU A 34 31.25 17.35 -27.36
CA LEU A 34 32.08 18.02 -26.36
C LEU A 34 31.57 17.89 -24.91
N ALA A 35 30.35 17.41 -24.68
CA ALA A 35 29.71 17.56 -23.36
C ALA A 35 30.43 16.76 -22.25
N PHE A 36 30.95 15.58 -22.55
CA PHE A 36 31.58 14.69 -21.56
C PHE A 36 33.10 14.55 -21.75
N ASP A 37 33.68 15.28 -22.69
CA ASP A 37 35.10 15.18 -22.99
C ASP A 37 35.94 15.66 -21.77
N GLY A 38 36.86 14.82 -21.32
CA GLY A 38 37.67 15.05 -20.12
C GLY A 38 37.03 14.68 -18.77
N MET A 39 35.78 14.19 -18.71
CA MET A 39 35.18 13.76 -17.43
C MET A 39 35.71 12.39 -16.99
N HIS A 40 36.36 12.33 -15.82
CA HIS A 40 36.81 11.07 -15.24
C HIS A 40 35.61 10.15 -14.92
N TRP A 41 35.74 8.85 -15.21
CA TRP A 41 34.65 7.86 -15.06
C TRP A 41 34.05 7.83 -13.65
N PHE A 42 34.86 8.04 -12.62
CA PHE A 42 34.38 8.12 -11.23
C PHE A 42 33.44 9.32 -11.02
N THR A 43 33.78 10.47 -11.58
CA THR A 43 32.95 11.69 -11.53
C THR A 43 31.63 11.46 -12.24
N LEU A 44 31.66 10.81 -13.41
CA LEU A 44 30.45 10.47 -14.16
C LEU A 44 29.50 9.58 -13.33
N ILE A 45 30.02 8.51 -12.71
CA ILE A 45 29.22 7.63 -11.84
C ILE A 45 28.62 8.43 -10.67
N LEU A 46 29.41 9.28 -10.02
CA LEU A 46 28.96 10.10 -8.91
C LEU A 46 27.82 11.04 -9.32
N VAL A 47 27.94 11.68 -10.49
CA VAL A 47 26.88 12.55 -11.04
C VAL A 47 25.62 11.74 -11.35
N ILE A 48 25.74 10.55 -11.96
CA ILE A 48 24.58 9.68 -12.22
C ILE A 48 23.88 9.31 -10.90
N CYS A 49 24.64 8.85 -9.90
CA CYS A 49 24.10 8.50 -8.59
C CYS A 49 23.40 9.69 -7.92
N LEU A 50 24.01 10.87 -7.97
CA LEU A 50 23.44 12.09 -7.41
C LEU A 50 22.17 12.51 -8.16
N ALA A 51 22.17 12.41 -9.50
CA ALA A 51 21.01 12.71 -10.32
C ALA A 51 19.84 11.79 -10.01
N PHE A 52 20.06 10.47 -9.84
CA PHE A 52 19.02 9.55 -9.38
C PHE A 52 18.52 9.91 -7.97
N TYR A 53 19.44 10.19 -7.05
CA TYR A 53 19.13 10.55 -5.65
C TYR A 53 18.22 11.78 -5.56
N ILE A 54 18.37 12.74 -6.49
CA ILE A 54 17.55 13.95 -6.55
C ILE A 54 16.26 13.71 -7.37
N ALA A 55 16.36 13.09 -8.55
CA ALA A 55 15.24 12.89 -9.47
C ALA A 55 14.15 11.97 -8.89
N LEU A 56 14.54 10.91 -8.16
CA LEU A 56 13.60 9.96 -7.58
C LEU A 56 12.58 10.62 -6.62
N PRO A 57 13.00 11.33 -5.54
CA PRO A 57 12.09 12.07 -4.68
C PRO A 57 11.21 13.08 -5.42
N ILE A 58 11.77 13.80 -6.41
CA ILE A 58 11.01 14.83 -7.14
C ILE A 58 9.92 14.17 -8.00
N GLN A 59 10.24 13.10 -8.73
CA GLN A 59 9.24 12.41 -9.55
C GLN A 59 8.15 11.74 -8.70
N ILE A 60 8.48 11.24 -7.50
CA ILE A 60 7.47 10.77 -6.54
C ILE A 60 6.60 11.94 -6.09
N LEU A 61 7.20 13.09 -5.74
CA LEU A 61 6.46 14.28 -5.34
C LEU A 61 5.52 14.77 -6.46
N VAL A 62 5.99 14.77 -7.71
CA VAL A 62 5.19 15.12 -8.90
C VAL A 62 4.04 14.13 -9.09
N HIS A 63 4.30 12.83 -8.93
CA HIS A 63 3.30 11.78 -9.03
C HIS A 63 2.18 11.97 -7.99
N GLU A 64 2.54 12.04 -6.71
CA GLU A 64 1.56 12.25 -5.63
C GLU A 64 0.86 13.62 -5.77
N GLY A 65 1.58 14.62 -6.26
CA GLY A 65 1.04 15.94 -6.62
C GLY A 65 -0.01 15.87 -7.73
N GLY A 66 0.08 14.87 -8.62
CA GLY A 66 -0.92 14.60 -9.64
C GLY A 66 -2.23 14.12 -9.05
N HIS A 67 -2.19 13.13 -8.15
CA HIS A 67 -3.39 12.72 -7.41
C HIS A 67 -4.02 13.90 -6.65
N LEU A 68 -3.19 14.74 -6.04
CA LEU A 68 -3.66 15.94 -5.34
C LEU A 68 -4.35 16.93 -6.30
N LEU A 69 -3.68 17.31 -7.38
CA LEU A 69 -4.20 18.27 -8.36
C LEU A 69 -5.51 17.78 -8.97
N PHE A 70 -5.50 16.58 -9.56
CA PHE A 70 -6.68 16.04 -10.23
C PHE A 70 -7.78 15.64 -9.24
N GLY A 71 -7.43 15.22 -8.02
CA GLY A 71 -8.40 15.04 -6.96
C GLY A 71 -9.11 16.34 -6.60
N LEU A 72 -8.38 17.43 -6.37
CA LEU A 72 -8.99 18.73 -6.05
C LEU A 72 -9.87 19.24 -7.20
N LEU A 73 -9.40 19.14 -8.44
CA LEU A 73 -10.17 19.51 -9.65
C LEU A 73 -11.47 18.73 -9.78
N THR A 74 -11.52 17.53 -9.22
CA THR A 74 -12.68 16.64 -9.28
C THR A 74 -13.48 16.58 -7.97
N GLY A 75 -13.20 17.48 -7.03
CA GLY A 75 -13.96 17.63 -5.78
C GLY A 75 -13.53 16.72 -4.63
N TYR A 76 -12.46 15.93 -4.80
CA TYR A 76 -11.87 15.19 -3.69
C TYR A 76 -11.33 16.16 -2.63
N ARG A 77 -11.39 15.75 -1.36
CA ARG A 77 -10.93 16.55 -0.23
C ARG A 77 -9.63 16.00 0.32
N PHE A 78 -8.62 16.85 0.43
CA PHE A 78 -7.31 16.48 0.96
C PHE A 78 -7.36 15.92 2.40
N VAL A 79 -6.69 14.78 2.63
CA VAL A 79 -6.50 14.19 3.96
C VAL A 79 -5.04 14.21 4.37
N SER A 80 -4.18 13.59 3.57
CA SER A 80 -2.76 13.51 3.84
C SER A 80 -1.93 13.38 2.57
N PHE A 81 -0.68 13.81 2.67
CA PHE A 81 0.33 13.73 1.63
C PHE A 81 1.60 13.19 2.28
N ARG A 82 2.18 12.13 1.72
CA ARG A 82 3.40 11.52 2.25
C ARG A 82 4.47 11.45 1.17
N LEU A 83 5.69 11.76 1.59
CA LEU A 83 6.91 11.49 0.85
C LEU A 83 7.87 10.72 1.78
N PHE A 84 8.14 9.47 1.43
CA PHE A 84 8.87 8.50 2.26
C PHE A 84 8.29 8.37 3.68
N SER A 85 8.96 8.98 4.67
CA SER A 85 8.57 8.98 6.08
C SER A 85 7.94 10.28 6.53
N LEU A 86 7.96 11.34 5.72
CA LEU A 86 7.39 12.64 6.06
C LEU A 86 5.95 12.70 5.60
N VAL A 87 5.03 12.98 6.54
CA VAL A 87 3.59 12.97 6.28
C VAL A 87 3.00 14.32 6.65
N LEU A 88 2.47 15.02 5.67
CA LEU A 88 1.64 16.19 5.87
C LEU A 88 0.19 15.75 6.03
N THR A 89 -0.43 16.03 7.15
CA THR A 89 -1.81 15.63 7.46
C THR A 89 -2.68 16.84 7.77
N ARG A 90 -3.95 16.83 7.36
CA ARG A 90 -4.92 17.85 7.77
C ARG A 90 -5.69 17.41 9.00
N SER A 91 -5.50 18.11 10.12
CA SER A 91 -6.15 17.85 11.40
C SER A 91 -6.72 19.16 11.95
N ASN A 92 -8.04 19.18 12.21
CA ASN A 92 -8.77 20.32 12.76
C ASN A 92 -8.55 21.62 11.95
N GLY A 93 -8.63 21.54 10.62
CA GLY A 93 -8.43 22.71 9.74
C GLY A 93 -6.96 23.07 9.48
N HIS A 94 -6.02 22.63 10.30
CA HIS A 94 -4.59 22.95 10.18
C HIS A 94 -3.79 21.80 9.54
N LEU A 95 -2.73 22.16 8.83
CA LEU A 95 -1.73 21.20 8.34
C LEU A 95 -0.73 20.87 9.46
N LYS A 96 -0.49 19.58 9.69
CA LYS A 96 0.47 19.07 10.67
C LYS A 96 1.43 18.12 10.00
N LEU A 97 2.73 18.35 10.22
CA LEU A 97 3.79 17.45 9.77
C LEU A 97 4.01 16.36 10.82
N LYS A 98 4.01 15.10 10.38
CA LYS A 98 4.29 13.91 11.20
C LYS A 98 5.36 13.07 10.50
N ARG A 99 5.97 12.13 11.25
CA ARG A 99 6.96 11.21 10.70
C ARG A 99 6.56 9.75 10.93
N TYR A 100 6.21 9.05 9.86
CA TYR A 100 6.05 7.59 9.83
C TYR A 100 6.14 7.09 8.38
N ALA A 101 6.66 5.87 8.20
CA ALA A 101 6.72 5.21 6.90
C ALA A 101 5.67 4.11 6.82
N LEU A 102 4.96 4.02 5.68
CA LEU A 102 4.10 2.89 5.38
C LEU A 102 4.87 1.91 4.49
N CYS A 103 4.74 0.62 4.80
CA CYS A 103 5.39 -0.43 4.02
C CYS A 103 4.74 -0.51 2.63
N GLY A 104 5.55 -0.62 1.58
CA GLY A 104 5.07 -0.87 0.22
C GLY A 104 4.84 0.36 -0.66
N THR A 105 4.98 1.58 -0.15
CA THR A 105 4.77 2.82 -0.93
C THR A 105 5.78 3.92 -0.59
N ALA A 106 6.41 4.48 -1.62
CA ALA A 106 7.43 5.54 -1.48
C ALA A 106 6.83 6.95 -1.32
N GLY A 107 5.64 7.17 -1.89
CA GLY A 107 4.78 8.33 -1.67
C GLY A 107 3.36 7.87 -1.33
N GLN A 108 2.51 8.81 -0.90
CA GLN A 108 1.06 8.57 -0.84
C GLN A 108 0.29 9.88 -0.72
N CYS A 109 -0.58 10.16 -1.66
CA CYS A 109 -1.63 11.16 -1.57
C CYS A 109 -2.94 10.48 -1.20
N LEU A 110 -3.50 10.84 -0.05
CA LEU A 110 -4.78 10.34 0.39
C LEU A 110 -5.80 11.46 0.36
N MET A 111 -6.89 11.23 -0.38
CA MET A 111 -7.99 12.16 -0.49
C MET A 111 -9.32 11.44 -0.27
N LEU A 112 -10.28 12.14 0.34
CA LEU A 112 -11.64 11.64 0.47
C LEU A 112 -12.40 11.91 -0.83
N PRO A 113 -13.13 10.93 -1.36
CA PRO A 113 -13.98 11.13 -2.51
C PRO A 113 -15.06 12.18 -2.23
N PRO A 114 -15.53 12.90 -3.27
CA PRO A 114 -16.64 13.83 -3.15
C PRO A 114 -17.93 13.07 -2.79
N ILE A 115 -18.81 13.71 -2.03
CA ILE A 115 -20.15 13.18 -1.75
C ILE A 115 -20.99 13.47 -3.00
N LEU A 116 -20.97 12.56 -3.97
CA LEU A 116 -21.75 12.68 -5.21
C LEU A 116 -22.83 11.60 -5.24
N ASN A 117 -23.92 11.91 -5.93
CA ASN A 117 -24.95 10.93 -6.26
C ASN A 117 -24.33 9.82 -7.12
N HIS A 118 -24.81 8.58 -6.96
CA HIS A 118 -24.26 7.28 -7.39
C HIS A 118 -23.68 7.10 -8.82
N HIS A 119 -23.67 8.13 -9.68
CA HIS A 119 -23.32 8.02 -11.09
C HIS A 119 -22.18 8.93 -11.57
N GLN A 120 -21.55 9.76 -10.70
CA GLN A 120 -20.51 10.71 -11.13
C GLN A 120 -19.25 10.70 -10.26
N HIS A 121 -18.80 9.54 -9.79
CA HIS A 121 -17.57 9.44 -9.00
C HIS A 121 -16.33 9.62 -9.90
N PRO A 122 -15.52 10.69 -9.74
CA PRO A 122 -14.45 11.02 -10.67
C PRO A 122 -13.14 10.26 -10.36
N TYR A 123 -13.25 8.94 -10.25
CA TYR A 123 -12.14 8.06 -9.86
C TYR A 123 -11.01 8.04 -10.89
N LEU A 124 -11.33 8.21 -12.18
CA LEU A 124 -10.37 8.01 -13.27
C LEU A 124 -9.26 9.07 -13.23
N LEU A 125 -9.63 10.35 -13.15
CA LEU A 125 -8.67 11.45 -13.07
C LEU A 125 -7.89 11.43 -11.76
N TYR A 126 -8.54 11.05 -10.65
CA TYR A 126 -7.85 10.88 -9.37
C TYR A 126 -6.75 9.81 -9.48
N ASN A 127 -7.06 8.62 -9.98
CA ASN A 127 -6.07 7.53 -10.12
C ASN A 127 -5.01 7.86 -11.18
N LEU A 128 -5.39 8.37 -12.36
CA LEU A 128 -4.42 8.64 -13.43
C LEU A 128 -3.62 9.93 -13.23
N GLY A 129 -3.99 10.78 -12.27
CA GLY A 129 -3.38 12.09 -12.07
C GLY A 129 -1.85 12.04 -11.90
N GLY A 130 -1.35 11.08 -11.11
CA GLY A 130 0.09 10.90 -10.92
C GLY A 130 0.82 10.47 -12.19
N ILE A 131 0.22 9.56 -12.96
CA ILE A 131 0.75 9.13 -14.26
C ILE A 131 0.82 10.33 -15.23
N ILE A 132 -0.25 11.12 -15.30
CA ILE A 132 -0.33 12.30 -16.17
C ILE A 132 0.78 13.30 -15.82
N LEU A 133 0.99 13.62 -14.54
CA LEU A 133 2.03 14.57 -14.16
C LEU A 133 3.46 14.03 -14.30
N ASN A 134 3.70 12.73 -14.11
CA ASN A 134 5.01 12.16 -14.43
C ASN A 134 5.32 12.28 -15.93
N LEU A 135 4.35 11.97 -16.80
CA LEU A 135 4.52 12.13 -18.25
C LEU A 135 4.73 13.59 -18.61
N ALA A 136 3.87 14.49 -18.13
CA ALA A 136 3.94 15.92 -18.43
C ALA A 136 5.28 16.52 -17.98
N SER A 137 5.72 16.27 -16.75
CA SER A 137 7.01 16.77 -16.25
C SER A 137 8.21 16.21 -17.04
N SER A 138 8.16 14.94 -17.46
CA SER A 138 9.21 14.32 -18.28
C SER A 138 9.27 14.94 -19.68
N PHE A 139 8.13 15.15 -20.33
CA PHE A 139 8.09 15.81 -21.64
C PHE A 139 8.50 17.28 -21.58
N ILE A 140 8.10 18.01 -20.53
CA ILE A 140 8.54 19.40 -20.30
C ILE A 140 10.06 19.44 -20.13
N MET A 141 10.64 18.54 -19.31
CA MET A 141 12.10 18.47 -19.14
C MET A 141 12.80 18.15 -20.47
N LEU A 142 12.29 17.18 -21.25
CA LEU A 142 12.85 16.84 -22.55
C LEU A 142 12.81 18.04 -23.52
N LEU A 143 11.71 18.80 -23.54
CA LEU A 143 11.62 20.03 -24.33
C LEU A 143 12.65 21.07 -23.88
N CYS A 144 12.83 21.26 -22.57
CA CYS A 144 13.85 22.15 -22.03
C CYS A 144 15.27 21.76 -22.47
N LEU A 145 15.59 20.45 -22.48
CA LEU A 145 16.90 19.96 -22.93
C LEU A 145 17.17 20.21 -24.43
N VAL A 146 16.13 20.29 -25.26
CA VAL A 146 16.25 20.54 -26.70
C VAL A 146 16.33 22.04 -27.01
N VAL A 147 15.60 22.88 -26.26
CA VAL A 147 15.44 24.30 -26.57
C VAL A 147 16.46 25.18 -25.86
N LEU A 148 16.90 24.80 -24.67
CA LEU A 148 17.81 25.60 -23.85
C LEU A 148 19.26 25.09 -24.00
N PRO A 149 20.25 25.99 -24.08
CA PRO A 149 21.64 25.58 -23.96
C PRO A 149 21.88 25.08 -22.53
N VAL A 150 22.22 23.80 -22.40
CA VAL A 150 22.50 23.15 -21.11
C VAL A 150 23.91 22.58 -21.09
N ASN A 151 24.56 22.58 -19.94
CA ASN A 151 25.83 21.87 -19.79
C ASN A 151 25.59 20.37 -19.60
N ALA A 152 26.65 19.57 -19.68
CA ALA A 152 26.60 18.12 -19.58
C ALA A 152 25.99 17.59 -18.28
N TYR A 153 26.19 18.29 -17.15
CA TYR A 153 25.60 17.89 -15.86
C TYR A 153 24.08 18.04 -15.88
N TRP A 154 23.58 19.15 -16.42
CA TRP A 154 22.14 19.41 -16.57
C TRP A 154 21.51 18.49 -17.62
N LEU A 155 22.22 18.22 -18.71
CA LEU A 155 21.80 17.24 -19.71
C LEU A 155 21.62 15.86 -19.07
N LEU A 156 22.64 15.37 -18.36
CA LEU A 156 22.60 14.07 -17.71
C LEU A 156 21.51 14.00 -16.63
N PHE A 157 21.39 15.04 -15.79
CA PHE A 157 20.31 15.13 -14.80
C PHE A 157 18.93 15.10 -15.47
N GLY A 158 18.71 15.91 -16.50
CA GLY A 158 17.43 15.99 -17.21
C GLY A 158 17.06 14.67 -17.88
N LEU A 159 18.01 13.97 -18.50
CA LEU A 159 17.79 12.65 -19.07
C LEU A 159 17.39 11.64 -17.98
N ILE A 160 18.09 11.62 -16.84
CA ILE A 160 17.75 10.74 -15.70
C ILE A 160 16.39 11.12 -15.11
N PHE A 161 16.07 12.40 -15.04
CA PHE A 161 14.76 12.88 -14.58
C PHE A 161 13.62 12.37 -15.47
N CYS A 162 13.79 12.45 -16.79
CA CYS A 162 12.85 11.90 -17.77
C CYS A 162 12.74 10.38 -17.64
N LEU A 163 13.88 9.69 -17.52
CA LEU A 163 13.93 8.24 -17.35
C LEU A 163 13.09 7.78 -16.15
N VAL A 164 13.32 8.41 -14.99
CA VAL A 164 12.61 8.10 -13.75
C VAL A 164 11.11 8.43 -13.88
N GLY A 165 10.74 9.55 -14.48
CA GLY A 165 9.35 9.94 -14.68
C GLY A 165 8.60 8.99 -15.61
N PHE A 166 9.17 8.64 -16.77
CA PHE A 166 8.59 7.65 -17.67
C PHE A 166 8.49 6.27 -17.02
N TYR A 167 9.52 5.86 -16.26
CA TYR A 167 9.47 4.62 -15.49
C TYR A 167 8.28 4.61 -14.52
N PHE A 168 8.10 5.65 -13.71
CA PHE A 168 6.98 5.75 -12.77
C PHE A 168 5.62 5.78 -13.47
N ALA A 169 5.51 6.50 -14.59
CA ALA A 169 4.29 6.51 -15.39
C ALA A 169 3.93 5.10 -15.87
N VAL A 170 4.89 4.35 -16.41
CA VAL A 170 4.64 3.00 -16.94
C VAL A 170 4.29 2.01 -15.83
N VAL A 171 5.06 1.95 -14.74
CA VAL A 171 4.81 0.97 -13.66
C VAL A 171 3.50 1.22 -12.91
N ASN A 172 3.00 2.46 -12.90
CA ASN A 172 1.70 2.78 -12.32
C ASN A 172 0.55 2.66 -13.33
N ALA A 173 0.79 2.89 -14.63
CA ALA A 173 -0.22 2.74 -15.67
C ALA A 173 -0.51 1.27 -16.02
N LEU A 174 0.52 0.42 -16.05
CA LEU A 174 0.36 -1.00 -16.35
C LEU A 174 -0.39 -1.69 -15.20
N PRO A 175 -1.57 -2.28 -15.44
CA PRO A 175 -2.36 -2.90 -14.37
C PRO A 175 -1.59 -4.05 -13.71
N ALA A 176 -1.00 -3.78 -12.55
CA ALA A 176 -0.21 -4.74 -11.80
C ALA A 176 -0.82 -4.91 -10.41
N ALA A 177 -1.05 -6.16 -10.03
CA ALA A 177 -1.43 -6.51 -8.66
C ALA A 177 -0.17 -6.86 -7.88
N SER A 178 0.20 -6.01 -6.92
CA SER A 178 1.09 -6.38 -5.82
C SER A 178 0.28 -7.19 -4.78
N PRO A 179 0.91 -8.07 -3.98
CA PRO A 179 0.21 -8.79 -2.92
C PRO A 179 -0.45 -7.90 -1.86
N PHE A 180 -0.11 -6.59 -1.83
CA PHE A 180 -0.48 -5.68 -0.76
C PHE A 180 -1.45 -4.58 -1.20
N ILE A 181 -1.21 -3.94 -2.35
CA ILE A 181 -1.92 -2.73 -2.80
C ILE A 181 -1.96 -2.74 -4.34
N ASN A 182 -3.10 -2.39 -4.94
CA ASN A 182 -3.20 -2.13 -6.37
C ASN A 182 -2.49 -0.83 -6.76
N ASN A 183 -1.84 -0.79 -7.92
CA ASN A 183 -1.41 0.48 -8.51
C ASN A 183 -2.58 1.22 -9.18
N ASP A 184 -2.33 2.47 -9.57
CA ASP A 184 -3.36 3.37 -10.08
C ASP A 184 -4.07 2.85 -11.33
N GLY A 185 -3.30 2.33 -12.29
CA GLY A 185 -3.84 1.74 -13.51
C GLY A 185 -4.69 0.51 -13.23
N ARG A 186 -4.35 -0.29 -12.21
CA ARG A 186 -5.16 -1.43 -11.78
C ARG A 186 -6.47 -0.97 -11.14
N ASN A 187 -6.43 0.01 -10.24
CA ASN A 187 -7.65 0.59 -9.65
C ASN A 187 -8.59 1.14 -10.73
N ALA A 188 -8.05 1.95 -11.64
CA ALA A 188 -8.83 2.52 -12.74
C ALA A 188 -9.47 1.44 -13.63
N LEU A 189 -8.71 0.39 -13.96
CA LEU A 189 -9.19 -0.71 -14.79
C LEU A 189 -10.25 -1.57 -14.10
N GLU A 190 -10.08 -1.89 -12.82
CA GLU A 190 -11.03 -2.72 -12.06
C GLU A 190 -12.38 -2.02 -11.92
N ILE A 191 -12.38 -0.73 -11.55
CA ILE A 191 -13.62 0.06 -11.45
C ILE A 191 -14.29 0.21 -12.82
N TRP A 192 -13.50 0.41 -13.89
CA TRP A 192 -14.05 0.48 -15.25
C TRP A 192 -14.74 -0.82 -15.68
N ARG A 193 -14.15 -1.98 -15.36
CA ARG A 193 -14.73 -3.30 -15.69
C ARG A 193 -15.91 -3.67 -14.81
N HIS A 194 -15.85 -3.28 -13.55
CA HIS A 194 -16.85 -3.61 -12.53
C HIS A 194 -17.24 -2.33 -11.79
N PRO A 195 -18.18 -1.53 -12.32
CA PRO A 195 -18.58 -0.27 -11.70
C PRO A 195 -19.08 -0.40 -10.25
N SER A 196 -19.50 -1.59 -9.83
CA SER A 196 -19.84 -1.92 -8.44
C SER A 196 -18.67 -1.76 -7.46
N GLU A 197 -17.42 -1.83 -7.93
CA GLU A 197 -16.21 -1.71 -7.10
C GLU A 197 -15.94 -0.27 -6.64
N ILE A 198 -16.62 0.71 -7.22
CA ILE A 198 -16.40 2.13 -6.91
C ILE A 198 -16.69 2.46 -5.45
N GLU A 199 -17.72 1.82 -4.89
CA GLU A 199 -18.08 1.98 -3.49
C GLU A 199 -16.99 1.39 -2.58
N GLY A 200 -16.45 0.22 -2.92
CA GLY A 200 -15.35 -0.39 -2.18
C GLY A 200 -14.06 0.43 -2.26
N PHE A 201 -13.80 1.08 -3.39
CA PHE A 201 -12.67 2.00 -3.54
C PHE A 201 -12.83 3.24 -2.65
N ASP A 202 -13.99 3.88 -2.70
CA ASP A 202 -14.30 5.07 -1.90
C ASP A 202 -14.26 4.77 -0.39
N LEU A 203 -14.76 3.59 0.00
CA LEU A 203 -14.70 3.09 1.36
C LEU A 203 -13.25 2.93 1.84
N GLN A 204 -12.37 2.34 1.02
CA GLN A 204 -10.96 2.16 1.38
C GLN A 204 -10.24 3.50 1.57
N LEU A 205 -10.50 4.49 0.71
CA LEU A 205 -9.95 5.84 0.89
C LEU A 205 -10.45 6.50 2.18
N MET A 206 -11.75 6.33 2.49
CA MET A 206 -12.35 6.83 3.73
C MET A 206 -11.73 6.18 4.96
N VAL A 207 -11.65 4.85 4.99
CA VAL A 207 -11.10 4.07 6.10
C VAL A 207 -9.63 4.41 6.31
N ALA A 208 -8.81 4.42 5.25
CA ALA A 208 -7.41 4.84 5.36
C ALA A 208 -7.28 6.23 5.99
N GLY A 209 -8.20 7.16 5.65
CA GLY A 209 -8.22 8.51 6.20
C GLY A 209 -8.61 8.57 7.67
N LYS A 210 -9.52 7.68 8.11
CA LYS A 210 -9.94 7.54 9.51
C LYS A 210 -8.86 6.87 10.36
N LEU A 211 -8.25 5.79 9.88
CA LEU A 211 -7.12 5.11 10.53
C LEU A 211 -5.91 6.04 10.67
N ALA A 212 -5.62 6.88 9.67
CA ALA A 212 -4.58 7.90 9.75
C ALA A 212 -4.87 9.00 10.80
N LYS A 213 -6.15 9.20 11.15
CA LYS A 213 -6.58 10.07 12.26
C LYS A 213 -6.57 9.38 13.62
N GLY A 214 -6.26 8.09 13.66
CA GLY A 214 -6.12 7.30 14.87
C GLY A 214 -7.38 6.60 15.35
N LEU A 215 -8.44 6.56 14.54
CA LEU A 215 -9.62 5.76 14.87
C LEU A 215 -9.26 4.28 14.92
N ARG A 216 -9.95 3.55 15.80
CA ARG A 216 -9.90 2.08 15.84
C ARG A 216 -10.77 1.46 14.74
N PRO A 217 -10.50 0.20 14.34
CA PRO A 217 -11.37 -0.52 13.40
C PRO A 217 -12.86 -0.53 13.82
N GLY A 218 -13.16 -0.77 15.11
CA GLY A 218 -14.51 -0.80 15.67
C GLY A 218 -15.26 0.54 15.64
N GLU A 219 -14.54 1.65 15.53
CA GLU A 219 -15.08 3.02 15.46
C GLU A 219 -15.34 3.46 14.01
N LEU A 220 -14.93 2.66 13.02
CA LEU A 220 -15.16 2.98 11.62
C LEU A 220 -16.68 2.98 11.33
N PRO A 221 -17.19 3.96 10.57
CA PRO A 221 -18.62 4.07 10.25
C PRO A 221 -18.99 3.12 9.10
N LEU A 222 -18.95 1.81 9.37
CA LEU A 222 -19.18 0.77 8.35
C LEU A 222 -20.61 0.20 8.35
N ASP A 223 -21.51 0.67 9.21
CA ASP A 223 -22.88 0.15 9.32
C ASP A 223 -23.63 0.14 7.96
N PRO A 224 -23.52 1.18 7.09
CA PRO A 224 -24.18 1.17 5.78
C PRO A 224 -23.68 0.09 4.81
N TYR A 225 -22.58 -0.58 5.14
CA TYR A 225 -21.92 -1.58 4.30
C TYR A 225 -22.17 -3.02 4.79
N GLU A 226 -22.68 -3.22 6.01
CA GLU A 226 -22.89 -4.56 6.59
C GLU A 226 -24.01 -5.34 5.90
N GLU A 227 -25.08 -4.66 5.48
CA GLU A 227 -26.27 -5.28 4.87
C GLU A 227 -26.11 -5.57 3.36
N LYS A 228 -24.96 -5.23 2.78
CA LYS A 228 -24.72 -5.34 1.34
C LYS A 228 -24.13 -6.69 0.95
N THR A 229 -24.48 -7.14 -0.26
CA THR A 229 -23.87 -8.35 -0.86
C THR A 229 -22.67 -7.97 -1.71
N TYR A 230 -21.51 -8.57 -1.39
CA TYR A 230 -20.25 -8.36 -2.10
C TYR A 230 -19.82 -9.60 -2.88
N ASP A 231 -19.34 -9.40 -4.11
CA ASP A 231 -18.71 -10.47 -4.88
C ASP A 231 -17.25 -10.61 -4.42
N VAL A 232 -16.94 -11.69 -3.70
CA VAL A 232 -15.59 -11.91 -3.16
C VAL A 232 -14.55 -12.19 -4.23
N SER A 233 -14.97 -12.49 -5.47
CA SER A 233 -14.06 -12.64 -6.61
C SER A 233 -13.55 -11.30 -7.15
N LEU A 234 -14.12 -10.19 -6.67
CA LEU A 234 -13.67 -8.83 -6.94
C LEU A 234 -12.85 -8.29 -5.75
N LEU A 235 -11.76 -7.56 -6.05
CA LEU A 235 -10.75 -7.24 -5.04
C LEU A 235 -11.20 -6.16 -4.05
N MET A 236 -11.87 -5.10 -4.49
CA MET A 236 -12.35 -4.02 -3.62
C MET A 236 -13.53 -4.50 -2.78
N SER A 237 -14.39 -5.35 -3.34
CA SER A 237 -15.43 -6.07 -2.62
C SER A 237 -14.85 -6.97 -1.52
N ALA A 238 -13.84 -7.78 -1.84
CA ALA A 238 -13.14 -8.58 -0.84
C ALA A 238 -12.44 -7.73 0.23
N ALA A 239 -11.81 -6.62 -0.16
CA ALA A 239 -11.20 -5.68 0.76
C ALA A 239 -12.23 -5.01 1.70
N THR A 240 -13.42 -4.71 1.20
CA THR A 240 -14.53 -4.20 2.02
C THR A 240 -14.91 -5.19 3.11
N LEU A 241 -15.06 -6.47 2.76
CA LEU A 241 -15.35 -7.52 3.74
C LEU A 241 -14.21 -7.72 4.75
N MET A 242 -12.93 -7.59 4.35
CA MET A 242 -11.81 -7.61 5.30
C MET A 242 -11.88 -6.44 6.30
N LEU A 243 -12.36 -5.27 5.89
CA LEU A 243 -12.57 -4.14 6.80
C LEU A 243 -13.72 -4.39 7.78
N LEU A 244 -14.80 -5.03 7.32
CA LEU A 244 -15.92 -5.45 8.17
C LEU A 244 -15.49 -6.53 9.18
N GLU A 245 -14.68 -7.49 8.75
CA GLU A 245 -14.08 -8.51 9.63
C GLU A 245 -13.22 -7.86 10.71
N ALA A 246 -12.30 -6.96 10.34
CA ALA A 246 -11.45 -6.27 11.31
C ALA A 246 -12.26 -5.41 12.31
N ARG A 247 -13.37 -4.81 11.86
CA ARG A 247 -14.31 -4.08 12.73
C ARG A 247 -15.03 -5.02 13.70
N ALA A 248 -15.52 -6.17 13.21
CA ALA A 248 -16.17 -7.18 14.03
C ALA A 248 -15.22 -7.72 15.10
N LEU A 249 -13.97 -7.99 14.74
CA LEU A 249 -12.93 -8.43 15.66
C LEU A 249 -12.66 -7.41 16.77
N ASP A 250 -12.52 -6.12 16.41
CA ASP A 250 -12.33 -5.04 17.41
C ASP A 250 -13.54 -4.85 18.34
N ARG A 251 -14.75 -5.21 17.87
CA ARG A 251 -16.00 -5.19 18.66
C ARG A 251 -16.27 -6.50 19.41
N HIS A 252 -15.38 -7.48 19.29
CA HIS A 252 -15.54 -8.82 19.83
C HIS A 252 -16.79 -9.58 19.31
N ASP A 253 -17.29 -9.23 18.13
CA ASP A 253 -18.32 -10.00 17.43
C ASP A 253 -17.69 -11.18 16.69
N PHE A 254 -17.36 -12.19 17.48
CA PHE A 254 -16.64 -13.38 17.04
C PHE A 254 -17.40 -14.24 16.03
N SER A 255 -18.73 -14.28 16.11
CA SER A 255 -19.58 -14.93 15.11
C SER A 255 -19.40 -14.30 13.74
N THR A 256 -19.44 -12.97 13.67
CA THR A 256 -19.29 -12.23 12.42
C THR A 256 -17.89 -12.34 11.85
N VAL A 257 -16.86 -12.37 12.70
CA VAL A 257 -15.47 -12.65 12.28
C VAL A 257 -15.39 -13.99 11.54
N LEU A 258 -15.86 -15.07 12.16
CA LEU A 258 -15.80 -16.41 11.56
C LEU A 258 -16.60 -16.50 10.25
N PHE A 259 -17.75 -15.83 10.18
CA PHE A 259 -18.53 -15.72 8.95
C PHE A 259 -17.74 -15.10 7.79
N TYR A 260 -17.08 -13.96 8.03
CA TYR A 260 -16.28 -13.30 6.99
C TYR A 260 -15.01 -14.07 6.63
N VAL A 261 -14.31 -14.66 7.61
CA VAL A 261 -13.13 -15.49 7.35
C VAL A 261 -13.49 -16.66 6.44
N ALA A 262 -14.57 -17.39 6.72
CA ALA A 262 -15.01 -18.51 5.88
C ALA A 262 -15.28 -18.07 4.44
N ARG A 263 -15.93 -16.91 4.26
CA ARG A 263 -16.26 -16.37 2.94
C ARG A 263 -15.02 -15.88 2.16
N LEU A 264 -14.05 -15.28 2.84
CA LEU A 264 -12.87 -14.65 2.23
C LEU A 264 -11.70 -15.62 1.98
N THR A 265 -11.64 -16.71 2.73
CA THR A 265 -10.63 -17.76 2.53
C THR A 265 -11.00 -18.71 1.39
N ASP A 266 -12.28 -18.73 0.96
CA ASP A 266 -12.75 -19.53 -0.17
C ASP A 266 -11.90 -19.33 -1.44
N LYS A 267 -11.78 -20.39 -2.24
CA LYS A 267 -10.93 -20.40 -3.45
C LYS A 267 -11.37 -19.40 -4.52
N SER A 268 -12.66 -19.05 -4.57
CA SER A 268 -13.19 -18.05 -5.50
C SER A 268 -12.78 -16.61 -5.14
N SER A 269 -12.33 -16.39 -3.90
CA SER A 269 -12.00 -15.05 -3.43
C SER A 269 -10.72 -14.48 -4.07
N ALA A 270 -10.77 -13.20 -4.44
CA ALA A 270 -9.65 -12.42 -4.94
C ALA A 270 -8.62 -12.04 -3.87
N VAL A 271 -8.86 -12.38 -2.60
CA VAL A 271 -7.94 -12.11 -1.49
C VAL A 271 -6.58 -12.76 -1.77
N PRO A 272 -5.48 -11.97 -1.76
CA PRO A 272 -4.13 -12.51 -1.86
C PRO A 272 -3.85 -13.54 -0.77
N VAL A 273 -3.11 -14.62 -1.09
CA VAL A 273 -2.79 -15.73 -0.16
C VAL A 273 -2.26 -15.25 1.19
N LEU A 274 -1.46 -14.18 1.18
CA LEU A 274 -0.95 -13.56 2.41
C LEU A 274 -2.07 -13.14 3.37
N TYR A 275 -3.08 -12.44 2.85
CA TYR A 275 -4.21 -11.96 3.65
C TYR A 275 -5.13 -13.11 4.07
N LYS A 276 -5.24 -14.19 3.28
CA LYS A 276 -5.95 -15.41 3.72
C LYS A 276 -5.34 -16.00 4.98
N HIS A 277 -4.01 -16.08 5.05
CA HIS A 277 -3.35 -16.55 6.27
C HIS A 277 -3.47 -15.59 7.47
N LEU A 278 -3.69 -14.29 7.23
CA LEU A 278 -3.99 -13.36 8.32
C LEU A 278 -5.42 -13.58 8.85
N LEU A 279 -6.40 -13.72 7.95
CA LEU A 279 -7.77 -14.04 8.30
C LEU A 279 -7.88 -15.37 9.07
N GLU A 280 -7.15 -16.41 8.64
CA GLU A 280 -7.06 -17.67 9.39
C GLU A 280 -6.42 -17.51 10.78
N ALA A 281 -5.50 -16.56 10.94
CA ALA A 281 -4.91 -16.24 12.24
C ALA A 281 -5.90 -15.49 13.15
N ASP A 282 -6.79 -14.68 12.58
CA ASP A 282 -7.89 -14.03 13.28
C ASP A 282 -8.93 -15.06 13.73
N ALA A 283 -9.32 -16.00 12.86
CA ALA A 283 -10.21 -17.11 13.22
C ALA A 283 -9.62 -17.99 14.33
N LEU A 284 -8.35 -18.41 14.23
CA LEU A 284 -7.72 -19.19 15.30
C LEU A 284 -7.72 -18.42 16.63
N TYR A 285 -7.43 -17.12 16.61
CA TYR A 285 -7.49 -16.33 17.83
C TYR A 285 -8.89 -16.39 18.45
N VAL A 286 -9.94 -16.20 17.63
CA VAL A 286 -11.33 -16.25 18.07
C VAL A 286 -11.68 -17.60 18.69
N GLU A 287 -11.29 -18.70 18.06
CA GLU A 287 -11.51 -20.06 18.56
C GLU A 287 -10.86 -20.28 19.93
N LEU A 288 -9.62 -19.80 20.09
CA LEU A 288 -8.87 -19.90 21.35
C LEU A 288 -9.52 -19.12 22.49
N VAL A 289 -9.92 -17.86 22.27
CA VAL A 289 -10.50 -17.02 23.33
C VAL A 289 -11.94 -17.38 23.64
N SER A 290 -12.67 -17.95 22.68
CA SER A 290 -14.05 -18.41 22.86
C SER A 290 -14.14 -19.84 23.42
N ASN A 291 -13.01 -20.54 23.56
CA ASN A 291 -12.95 -21.95 23.93
C ASN A 291 -13.86 -22.83 23.04
N ALA A 292 -13.86 -22.53 21.74
CA ALA A 292 -14.63 -23.23 20.71
C ALA A 292 -13.83 -24.39 20.10
N SER A 293 -14.38 -25.06 19.07
CA SER A 293 -13.62 -26.00 18.24
C SER A 293 -12.43 -25.27 17.60
N LEU A 294 -11.27 -25.94 17.58
CA LEU A 294 -10.02 -25.39 17.03
C LEU A 294 -9.87 -25.77 15.55
N ASP A 295 -10.83 -25.37 14.73
CA ASP A 295 -10.92 -25.78 13.32
C ASP A 295 -9.73 -25.25 12.49
N HIS A 296 -9.16 -24.10 12.88
CA HIS A 296 -8.04 -23.46 12.17
C HIS A 296 -6.65 -23.84 12.71
N LEU A 297 -6.56 -24.67 13.75
CA LEU A 297 -5.29 -25.05 14.40
C LEU A 297 -4.33 -25.77 13.44
N SER A 298 -4.84 -26.67 12.62
CA SER A 298 -4.02 -27.45 11.69
C SER A 298 -3.37 -26.57 10.62
N SER A 299 -4.10 -25.58 10.08
CA SER A 299 -3.56 -24.57 9.14
C SER A 299 -2.47 -23.73 9.80
N TRP A 300 -2.71 -23.27 11.03
CA TRP A 300 -1.73 -22.49 11.78
C TRP A 300 -0.42 -23.24 12.02
N GLN A 301 -0.52 -24.54 12.31
CA GLN A 301 0.63 -25.42 12.50
C GLN A 301 1.27 -25.86 11.17
N ALA A 302 0.68 -25.59 10.01
CA ALA A 302 1.31 -25.93 8.74
C ALA A 302 2.67 -25.23 8.59
N ARG A 303 3.61 -25.92 7.92
CA ARG A 303 4.99 -25.41 7.73
C ARG A 303 5.00 -24.08 6.96
N GLU A 304 4.13 -23.95 5.97
CA GLU A 304 4.02 -22.75 5.12
C GLU A 304 3.56 -21.54 5.92
N THR A 305 2.47 -21.68 6.67
CA THR A 305 1.94 -20.66 7.58
C THR A 305 2.99 -20.24 8.61
N ARG A 306 3.68 -21.20 9.25
CA ARG A 306 4.76 -20.90 10.20
C ARG A 306 5.92 -20.11 9.58
N GLN A 307 6.31 -20.45 8.35
CA GLN A 307 7.36 -19.70 7.64
C GLN A 307 6.92 -18.28 7.29
N LEU A 308 5.66 -18.11 6.89
CA LEU A 308 5.08 -16.81 6.59
C LEU A 308 5.00 -15.92 7.84
N MET A 309 4.45 -16.43 8.95
CA MET A 309 4.34 -15.69 10.20
C MET A 309 5.70 -15.30 10.78
N LYS A 310 6.76 -16.11 10.54
CA LYS A 310 8.13 -15.75 10.89
C LYS A 310 8.64 -14.52 10.14
N LYS A 311 8.24 -14.35 8.86
CA LYS A 311 8.54 -13.14 8.07
C LYS A 311 7.72 -11.94 8.55
N MET A 312 6.53 -12.18 9.10
CA MET A 312 5.61 -11.17 9.63
C MET A 312 5.77 -10.88 11.13
N LYS A 313 6.95 -11.15 11.71
CA LYS A 313 7.25 -10.99 13.15
C LYS A 313 7.05 -9.58 13.75
N ARG A 314 6.69 -8.59 12.93
CA ARG A 314 6.38 -7.20 13.31
C ARG A 314 4.94 -6.79 12.99
N HIS A 315 4.09 -7.71 12.55
CA HIS A 315 2.68 -7.46 12.29
C HIS A 315 1.89 -7.65 13.59
N LEU A 316 1.00 -6.70 13.94
CA LEU A 316 0.31 -6.70 15.24
C LEU A 316 -0.63 -7.90 15.40
N SER A 317 -1.57 -8.14 14.46
CA SER A 317 -2.47 -9.32 14.50
C SER A 317 -1.71 -10.64 14.65
N VAL A 318 -0.58 -10.82 13.94
CA VAL A 318 0.26 -12.04 14.04
C VAL A 318 0.85 -12.19 15.44
N LEU A 319 1.33 -11.11 16.04
CA LEU A 319 1.85 -11.14 17.41
C LEU A 319 0.74 -11.41 18.43
N ARG A 320 -0.45 -10.85 18.23
CA ARG A 320 -1.64 -11.11 19.07
C ARG A 320 -2.07 -12.57 18.98
N THR A 321 -2.19 -13.17 17.79
CA THR A 321 -2.51 -14.61 17.65
C THR A 321 -1.42 -15.49 18.24
N GLN A 322 -0.14 -15.19 17.98
CA GLN A 322 0.98 -15.95 18.57
C GLN A 322 0.97 -15.92 20.09
N PHE A 323 0.60 -14.77 20.67
CA PHE A 323 0.46 -14.61 22.11
C PHE A 323 -0.69 -15.46 22.66
N ALA A 324 -1.90 -15.34 22.09
CA ALA A 324 -3.05 -16.13 22.50
C ALA A 324 -2.78 -17.63 22.37
N TYR A 325 -2.15 -18.05 21.26
CA TYR A 325 -1.75 -19.44 21.03
C TYR A 325 -0.76 -19.95 22.08
N ALA A 326 0.30 -19.18 22.38
CA ALA A 326 1.26 -19.57 23.41
C ALA A 326 0.61 -19.63 24.81
N LEU A 327 -0.31 -18.70 25.08
CA LEU A 327 -0.94 -18.56 26.39
C LEU A 327 -2.02 -19.61 26.67
N LEU A 328 -2.92 -19.83 25.72
CA LEU A 328 -4.16 -20.60 25.89
C LEU A 328 -4.03 -22.04 25.37
N TYR A 329 -3.25 -22.26 24.31
CA TYR A 329 -3.08 -23.60 23.72
C TYR A 329 -1.81 -24.30 24.21
N GLU A 330 -0.66 -23.63 24.14
CA GLU A 330 0.61 -24.23 24.60
C GLU A 330 0.81 -24.14 26.13
N ASN A 331 0.04 -23.28 26.80
CA ASN A 331 0.19 -22.95 28.23
C ASN A 331 1.61 -22.47 28.62
N ASP A 332 2.33 -21.85 27.69
CA ASP A 332 3.71 -21.36 27.85
C ASP A 332 3.73 -19.86 28.18
N GLN A 333 3.72 -19.56 29.48
CA GLN A 333 3.73 -18.18 30.00
C GLN A 333 5.01 -17.42 29.60
N ALA A 334 6.16 -18.10 29.61
CA ALA A 334 7.44 -17.47 29.32
C ALA A 334 7.50 -17.03 27.83
N LYS A 335 6.97 -17.87 26.94
CA LYS A 335 6.83 -17.55 25.52
C LYS A 335 5.81 -16.44 25.28
N ALA A 336 4.64 -16.50 25.91
CA ALA A 336 3.63 -15.44 25.82
C ALA A 336 4.21 -14.08 26.29
N ALA A 337 4.92 -14.05 27.42
CA ALA A 337 5.56 -12.83 27.94
C ALA A 337 6.59 -12.24 26.95
N LYS A 338 7.43 -13.09 26.33
CA LYS A 338 8.38 -12.65 25.30
C LYS A 338 7.67 -12.07 24.06
N ILE A 339 6.53 -12.63 23.67
CA ILE A 339 5.74 -12.12 22.55
C ILE A 339 5.10 -10.77 22.91
N ARG A 340 4.55 -10.61 24.11
CA ARG A 340 4.01 -9.33 24.59
C ARG A 340 5.07 -8.23 24.61
N GLN A 341 6.28 -8.51 25.09
CA GLN A 341 7.38 -7.56 25.01
C GLN A 341 7.73 -7.15 23.58
N ARG A 342 7.66 -8.08 22.62
CA ARG A 342 7.88 -7.78 21.20
C ARG A 342 6.74 -6.93 20.64
N PHE A 343 5.49 -7.25 20.96
CA PHE A 343 4.32 -6.47 20.60
C PHE A 343 4.49 -5.01 21.04
N GLU A 344 4.84 -4.77 22.31
CA GLU A 344 5.00 -3.40 22.82
C GLU A 344 6.13 -2.61 22.13
N LYS A 345 7.20 -3.28 21.70
CA LYS A 345 8.26 -2.63 20.90
C LYS A 345 7.78 -2.23 19.51
N VAL A 346 6.93 -3.03 18.89
CA VAL A 346 6.34 -2.75 17.58
C VAL A 346 5.29 -1.66 17.69
N ALA A 347 4.40 -1.76 18.69
CA ALA A 347 3.33 -0.83 18.99
C ALA A 347 3.80 0.63 19.12
N ARG A 348 4.94 0.85 19.79
CA ARG A 348 5.54 2.21 19.96
C ARG A 348 5.89 2.90 18.64
N MET A 349 6.15 2.13 17.60
CA MET A 349 6.55 2.65 16.28
C MET A 349 5.44 2.51 15.24
N HIS A 350 4.24 2.09 15.65
CA HIS A 350 3.15 1.81 14.74
C HIS A 350 2.49 3.12 14.25
N PRO A 351 2.23 3.27 12.94
CA PRO A 351 1.65 4.51 12.39
C PRO A 351 0.18 4.71 12.78
N HIS A 352 -0.53 3.64 13.11
CA HIS A 352 -1.96 3.65 13.46
C HIS A 352 -2.13 3.30 14.94
N PRO A 353 -2.33 4.30 15.82
CA PRO A 353 -2.48 4.06 17.25
C PRO A 353 -3.79 3.35 17.60
N GLY A 354 -4.87 3.56 16.82
CA GLY A 354 -6.14 2.85 17.00
C GLY A 354 -5.99 1.33 16.87
N GLU A 355 -5.27 0.87 15.85
CA GLU A 355 -4.95 -0.56 15.69
C GLU A 355 -4.12 -1.12 16.86
N VAL A 356 -3.17 -0.33 17.40
CA VAL A 356 -2.40 -0.75 18.58
C VAL A 356 -3.30 -0.96 19.80
N VAL A 357 -4.27 -0.06 20.01
CA VAL A 357 -5.22 -0.18 21.13
C VAL A 357 -6.08 -1.42 20.95
N SER A 358 -6.66 -1.60 19.75
CA SER A 358 -7.44 -2.77 19.36
C SER A 358 -6.72 -4.08 19.67
N GLU A 359 -5.52 -4.23 19.13
CA GLU A 359 -4.75 -5.47 19.22
C GLU A 359 -4.27 -5.75 20.66
N ARG A 360 -3.97 -4.69 21.42
CA ARG A 360 -3.60 -4.82 22.83
C ARG A 360 -4.78 -5.31 23.67
N GLU A 361 -5.97 -4.76 23.43
CA GLU A 361 -7.21 -5.17 24.10
C GLU A 361 -7.51 -6.65 23.84
N LEU A 362 -7.34 -7.12 22.60
CA LEU A 362 -7.47 -8.53 22.26
C LEU A 362 -6.45 -9.42 22.98
N MET A 363 -5.21 -8.95 23.18
CA MET A 363 -4.23 -9.68 24.00
C MET A 363 -4.65 -9.72 25.48
N ASP A 364 -5.21 -8.64 26.00
CA ASP A 364 -5.68 -8.57 27.39
C ASP A 364 -6.91 -9.48 27.60
N LEU A 365 -7.82 -9.55 26.63
CA LEU A 365 -8.94 -10.50 26.63
C LEU A 365 -8.45 -11.95 26.70
N ALA A 366 -7.41 -12.30 25.94
CA ALA A 366 -6.83 -13.65 26.00
C ALA A 366 -6.25 -13.99 27.39
N VAL A 367 -5.80 -12.99 28.16
CA VAL A 367 -5.37 -13.21 29.57
C VAL A 367 -6.57 -13.54 30.45
N CYS A 368 -7.69 -12.83 30.28
CA CYS A 368 -8.92 -13.06 31.04
C CYS A 368 -9.54 -14.45 30.77
N CYS A 369 -9.38 -14.99 29.56
CA CYS A 369 -9.89 -16.32 29.21
C CYS A 369 -9.05 -17.49 29.75
N LYS A 370 -7.88 -17.22 30.32
CA LYS A 370 -7.03 -18.25 30.92
C LYS A 370 -7.63 -18.70 32.25
N LYS A 371 -8.07 -19.95 32.31
CA LYS A 371 -8.55 -20.61 33.54
C LYS A 371 -7.42 -20.96 34.50
#